data_AF-M3E131-F1
#
_entry.id   AF-M3E131-F1
#
_cell.length_a   1.000
_cell.length_b   1.000
_cell.length_c   1.000
_cell.angle_alpha   90.00
_cell.angle_beta   90.00
_cell.angle_gamma   90.00
#
_symmetry.space_group_name_H-M   'P 1'
#
loop_
_entity.id
_entity.type
_entity.pdbx_description
1 polymer ?
#
loop_
_entity_poly.entity_id
_entity_poly.type
_entity_poly.pdbx_seq_one_letter_code
_entity_poly.pdbx_strand_id
1 'polypeptide(L)'
;MAAGAVVVASGVGLGLWASGDDDGGSSAAAPSSPSPTPSPTRSYPLSEAPRTIPAVREHTAERGPGWRPASGHRVVVSDPALADEGRLTARELGLAYAGERDDERPGDVRLELNRDAGANPESYTLTVRGGRVTVSGPAETGVFYGTRTLKQEIRGAGAAPEGVVRDEPAKPRRGMMLDIARKHYDAGWIEDRIRELGDLKYNELGLHFSDDQGFRIESDSHPEVVSKDHLTKAQVRKIVELAESRHITVVPEIDSPGHLGAVIDAHPDLQLRRANGEAVRGAVDIANPKSAEIVDDLLDEYAGLFPGDQWHLGGDEYQALVVSDPEASFPGLAAAAREKYGAGATVEDLTTGWLDDRAATVRAHDRVPRAWNDGFFSGGSVQADKDIRVAYWTGKEIGAREPAEYLAEGRDVINHNDEFLYYVLGEPLTFVYPTGERIYEQWTPRVLRGTTPVPARYDRQILGGSFAVWGDLPRSQTQEQVAAGIRMPLRALAQKLWDAGEPQLSWAEFRTLAGRLG
;
A
#
# COMPACT_ATOMS: atom_id res chain seq x y z
N MET A 1 -49.96 -14.71 -47.18
CA MET A 1 -50.44 -13.33 -47.32
C MET A 1 -49.23 -12.42 -47.07
N ALA A 2 -48.52 -11.77 -48.00
CA ALA A 2 -48.50 -11.57 -49.46
C ALA A 2 -47.00 -11.31 -49.79
N ALA A 3 -46.34 -12.00 -50.72
CA ALA A 3 -46.28 -11.82 -52.18
C ALA A 3 -45.60 -10.52 -52.68
N GLY A 4 -44.51 -10.69 -53.45
CA GLY A 4 -44.03 -9.78 -54.50
C GLY A 4 -42.60 -9.23 -54.31
N ALA A 5 -41.73 -9.15 -55.30
CA ALA A 5 -41.65 -9.69 -56.66
C ALA A 5 -40.20 -9.46 -57.15
N VAL A 6 -39.70 -10.38 -57.97
CA VAL A 6 -38.40 -10.33 -58.67
C VAL A 6 -38.55 -9.51 -59.96
N VAL A 7 -37.54 -8.71 -60.34
CA VAL A 7 -37.29 -8.38 -61.75
C VAL A 7 -35.78 -8.43 -62.03
N VAL A 8 -35.40 -9.39 -62.86
CA VAL A 8 -34.11 -9.49 -63.57
C VAL A 8 -34.34 -8.96 -64.98
N ALA A 9 -33.46 -8.10 -65.48
CA ALA A 9 -33.46 -7.67 -66.87
C ALA A 9 -32.10 -7.97 -67.51
N SER A 10 -32.09 -8.97 -68.38
CA SER A 10 -31.00 -9.34 -69.27
C SER A 10 -31.11 -8.52 -70.56
N GLY A 11 -30.03 -7.87 -70.98
CA GLY A 11 -29.92 -7.20 -72.27
C GLY A 11 -28.81 -7.81 -73.11
N VAL A 12 -29.19 -8.58 -74.13
CA VAL A 12 -28.30 -9.05 -75.21
C VAL A 12 -28.51 -8.11 -76.40
N GLY A 13 -27.43 -7.54 -76.92
CA GLY A 13 -27.42 -6.77 -78.16
C GLY A 13 -26.30 -7.26 -79.07
N LEU A 14 -26.68 -7.82 -80.22
CA LEU A 14 -25.85 -8.28 -81.33
C LEU A 14 -25.68 -7.15 -82.37
N GLY A 15 -24.57 -7.20 -83.12
CA GLY A 15 -24.35 -6.50 -84.40
C GLY A 15 -23.39 -5.32 -84.29
N LEU A 16 -22.45 -5.05 -85.19
CA LEU A 16 -22.22 -5.53 -86.56
C LEU A 16 -20.71 -5.37 -86.88
N TRP A 17 -20.23 -6.22 -87.79
CA TRP A 17 -18.95 -6.04 -88.47
C TRP A 17 -19.07 -4.93 -89.53
N ALA A 18 -18.11 -4.01 -89.55
CA ALA A 18 -17.84 -3.15 -90.69
C ALA A 18 -16.33 -3.08 -90.89
N SER A 19 -15.91 -3.55 -92.06
CA SER A 19 -14.56 -3.50 -92.61
C SER A 19 -14.17 -2.08 -93.01
N GLY A 20 -12.91 -1.71 -92.75
CA GLY A 20 -12.25 -0.54 -93.33
C GLY A 20 -10.75 -0.62 -93.10
N ASP A 21 -10.02 -0.97 -94.16
CA ASP A 21 -8.59 -0.71 -94.29
C ASP A 21 -8.38 0.80 -94.49
N ASP A 22 -7.46 1.42 -93.74
CA ASP A 22 -6.27 2.08 -94.30
C ASP A 22 -5.45 2.83 -93.23
N ASP A 23 -4.16 2.53 -93.23
CA ASP A 23 -2.98 3.36 -92.95
C ASP A 23 -2.96 4.39 -91.81
N GLY A 24 -2.01 4.18 -90.88
CA GLY A 24 -1.34 5.30 -90.21
C GLY A 24 -0.74 5.03 -88.84
N GLY A 25 0.59 4.88 -88.79
CA GLY A 25 1.40 5.30 -87.63
C GLY A 25 1.69 4.22 -86.58
N SER A 26 2.88 3.62 -86.66
CA SER A 26 3.48 2.89 -85.54
C SER A 26 3.89 3.89 -84.44
N SER A 27 3.02 4.09 -83.44
CA SER A 27 3.42 4.60 -82.14
C SER A 27 3.74 3.42 -81.23
N ALA A 28 5.02 3.21 -80.92
CA ALA A 28 5.45 2.24 -79.93
C ALA A 28 4.83 2.59 -78.57
N ALA A 29 3.89 1.78 -78.10
CA ALA A 29 3.37 1.86 -76.74
C ALA A 29 4.50 1.50 -75.76
N ALA A 30 4.86 2.43 -74.89
CA ALA A 30 5.75 2.17 -73.78
C ALA A 30 5.14 1.07 -72.87
N PRO A 31 5.94 0.13 -72.35
CA PRO A 31 5.41 -0.89 -71.45
C PRO A 31 4.88 -0.21 -70.19
N SER A 32 3.60 -0.44 -69.89
CA SER A 32 2.98 -0.05 -68.62
C SER A 32 3.78 -0.67 -67.48
N SER A 33 4.38 0.17 -66.64
CA SER A 33 5.07 -0.27 -65.43
C SER A 33 4.10 -1.07 -64.56
N PRO A 34 4.49 -2.25 -64.03
CA PRO A 34 3.64 -2.99 -63.12
C PRO A 34 3.34 -2.10 -61.90
N SER A 35 2.05 -1.99 -61.54
CA SER A 35 1.64 -1.34 -60.30
C SER A 35 2.41 -1.98 -59.13
N PRO A 36 2.97 -1.20 -58.19
CA PRO A 36 3.71 -1.77 -57.07
C PRO A 36 2.78 -2.72 -56.32
N THR A 37 3.18 -3.99 -56.23
CA THR A 37 2.54 -4.99 -55.38
C THR A 37 2.47 -4.38 -53.96
N PRO A 38 1.31 -4.35 -53.29
CA PRO A 38 1.25 -3.84 -51.93
C PRO A 38 2.27 -4.61 -51.09
N SER A 39 3.23 -3.88 -50.51
CA SER A 39 4.16 -4.48 -49.56
C SER A 39 3.32 -5.11 -48.44
N PRO A 40 3.65 -6.33 -47.98
CA PRO A 40 2.86 -6.96 -46.92
C PRO A 40 2.79 -6.00 -45.74
N THR A 41 1.57 -5.58 -45.39
CA THR A 41 1.33 -4.78 -44.20
C THR A 41 1.92 -5.55 -43.02
N ARG A 42 2.79 -4.93 -42.22
CA ARG A 42 3.34 -5.58 -41.02
C ARG A 42 2.17 -6.13 -40.19
N SER A 43 2.12 -7.45 -40.07
CA SER A 43 1.13 -8.12 -39.23
C SER A 43 1.72 -8.26 -37.84
N TYR A 44 1.06 -7.67 -36.85
CA TYR A 44 1.43 -7.79 -35.44
C TYR A 44 0.58 -8.87 -34.77
N PRO A 45 1.15 -9.73 -33.90
CA PRO A 45 0.36 -10.64 -33.08
C PRO A 45 -0.57 -9.84 -32.17
N LEU A 46 -1.64 -10.49 -31.70
CA LEU A 46 -2.47 -9.92 -30.65
C LEU A 46 -1.63 -9.86 -29.37
N SER A 47 -1.66 -8.74 -28.66
CA SER A 47 -0.89 -8.58 -27.43
C SER A 47 -1.38 -9.47 -26.29
N GLU A 48 -0.50 -9.70 -25.33
CA GLU A 48 -0.81 -10.32 -24.04
C GLU A 48 -0.79 -9.26 -22.93
N ALA A 49 -1.42 -9.56 -21.80
CA ALA A 49 -1.43 -8.66 -20.66
C ALA A 49 -0.01 -8.45 -20.07
N PRO A 50 0.35 -7.23 -19.67
CA PRO A 50 1.62 -6.96 -19.01
C PRO A 50 1.87 -7.87 -17.80
N ARG A 51 3.09 -8.44 -17.72
CA ARG A 51 3.48 -9.34 -16.62
C ARG A 51 4.11 -8.53 -15.51
N THR A 52 3.28 -8.08 -14.58
CA THR A 52 3.66 -7.18 -13.48
C THR A 52 3.26 -7.75 -12.12
N ILE A 53 3.84 -7.20 -11.04
CA ILE A 53 3.50 -7.48 -9.65
C ILE A 53 3.20 -6.14 -8.96
N PRO A 54 1.96 -5.89 -8.53
CA PRO A 54 0.78 -6.75 -8.69
C PRO A 54 0.36 -6.88 -10.17
N ALA A 55 -0.28 -8.00 -10.50
CA ALA A 55 -0.85 -8.24 -11.83
C ALA A 55 -1.96 -7.23 -12.15
N VAL A 56 -2.01 -6.79 -13.41
CA VAL A 56 -3.07 -5.90 -13.91
C VAL A 56 -4.42 -6.61 -13.96
N ARG A 57 -5.48 -5.93 -13.55
CA ARG A 57 -6.84 -6.51 -13.50
C ARG A 57 -7.47 -6.70 -14.88
N GLU A 58 -7.30 -5.71 -15.76
CA GLU A 58 -7.88 -5.76 -17.10
C GLU A 58 -6.87 -5.37 -18.17
N HIS A 59 -6.89 -6.12 -19.28
CA HIS A 59 -6.13 -5.81 -20.48
C HIS A 59 -6.98 -6.07 -21.74
N THR A 60 -7.24 -5.00 -22.50
CA THR A 60 -7.82 -5.09 -23.83
C THR A 60 -6.70 -5.21 -24.86
N ALA A 61 -6.54 -6.41 -25.41
CA ALA A 61 -5.48 -6.70 -26.35
C ALA A 61 -5.71 -6.05 -27.72
N GLU A 62 -4.66 -5.50 -28.31
CA GLU A 62 -4.66 -4.90 -29.64
C GLU A 62 -3.46 -5.42 -30.46
N ARG A 63 -3.46 -5.12 -31.76
CA ARG A 63 -2.35 -5.43 -32.67
C ARG A 63 -1.63 -4.14 -33.02
N GLY A 64 -0.32 -4.11 -32.83
CA GLY A 64 0.47 -2.98 -33.26
C GLY A 64 1.94 -3.09 -32.88
N PRO A 65 2.74 -2.06 -33.22
CA PRO A 65 4.17 -2.04 -32.96
C PRO A 65 4.54 -2.07 -31.47
N GLY A 66 3.60 -1.77 -30.57
CA GLY A 66 3.89 -1.55 -29.16
C GLY A 66 4.77 -0.31 -28.97
N TRP A 67 5.44 -0.23 -27.82
CA TRP A 67 6.35 0.87 -27.49
C TRP A 67 7.62 0.36 -26.80
N ARG A 68 8.75 1.01 -27.06
CA ARG A 68 10.03 0.75 -26.41
C ARG A 68 10.72 2.08 -26.06
N PRO A 69 11.43 2.17 -24.94
CA PRO A 69 12.26 3.34 -24.65
C PRO A 69 13.36 3.47 -25.71
N ALA A 70 13.63 4.69 -26.15
CA ALA A 70 14.71 4.99 -27.09
C ALA A 70 15.26 6.40 -26.87
N SER A 71 16.51 6.60 -27.27
CA SER A 71 17.13 7.93 -27.25
C SER A 71 16.33 8.90 -28.13
N GLY A 72 15.99 10.07 -27.58
CA GLY A 72 15.17 11.08 -28.24
C GLY A 72 13.67 10.99 -27.93
N HIS A 73 13.20 9.89 -27.31
CA HIS A 73 11.86 9.85 -26.71
C HIS A 73 11.82 10.72 -25.44
N ARG A 74 10.62 11.17 -25.08
CA ARG A 74 10.41 12.08 -23.94
C ARG A 74 9.19 11.70 -23.12
N VAL A 75 9.20 12.13 -21.87
CA VAL A 75 8.01 12.17 -21.01
C VAL A 75 7.43 13.57 -21.04
N VAL A 76 6.13 13.67 -21.31
CA VAL A 76 5.35 14.91 -21.28
C VAL A 76 4.18 14.76 -20.32
N VAL A 77 3.73 15.87 -19.74
CA VAL A 77 2.60 15.90 -18.82
C VAL A 77 1.48 16.79 -19.36
N SER A 78 0.23 16.49 -19.01
CA SER A 78 -0.92 17.36 -19.34
C SER A 78 -1.22 18.39 -18.26
N ASP A 79 -0.61 18.27 -17.08
CA ASP A 79 -0.88 19.10 -15.92
C ASP A 79 0.44 19.27 -15.12
N PRO A 80 0.80 20.49 -14.68
CA PRO A 80 1.98 20.74 -13.87
C PRO A 80 2.08 19.92 -12.58
N ALA A 81 0.94 19.48 -12.02
CA ALA A 81 0.92 18.63 -10.83
C ALA A 81 1.67 17.31 -11.06
N LEU A 82 1.66 16.77 -12.29
CA LEU A 82 2.36 15.53 -12.66
C LEU A 82 3.88 15.70 -12.89
N ALA A 83 4.45 16.86 -12.56
CA ALA A 83 5.84 17.14 -12.88
C ALA A 83 6.82 16.17 -12.21
N ASP A 84 6.51 15.71 -11.00
CA ASP A 84 7.37 14.79 -10.26
C ASP A 84 7.29 13.36 -10.78
N GLU A 85 6.08 12.87 -11.10
CA GLU A 85 5.87 11.61 -11.84
C GLU A 85 6.58 11.66 -13.20
N GLY A 86 6.49 12.79 -13.91
CA GLY A 86 7.13 13.00 -15.19
C GLY A 86 8.64 12.91 -15.12
N ARG A 87 9.26 13.59 -14.14
CA ARG A 87 10.72 13.54 -13.89
C ARG A 87 11.16 12.16 -13.43
N LEU A 88 10.41 11.51 -12.54
CA LEU A 88 10.72 10.18 -12.05
C LEU A 88 10.69 9.16 -13.19
N THR A 89 9.61 9.13 -13.96
CA THR A 89 9.43 8.24 -15.11
C THR A 89 10.51 8.46 -16.15
N ALA A 90 10.85 9.72 -16.45
CA ALA A 90 11.92 10.04 -17.38
C ALA A 90 13.27 9.48 -16.93
N ARG A 91 13.63 9.66 -15.65
CA ARG A 91 14.87 9.11 -15.09
C ARG A 91 14.90 7.57 -15.14
N GLU A 92 13.81 6.91 -14.74
CA GLU A 92 13.76 5.46 -14.64
C GLU A 92 13.71 4.75 -16.00
N LEU A 93 13.12 5.38 -17.02
CA LEU A 93 13.05 4.84 -18.38
C LEU A 93 14.18 5.35 -19.30
N GLY A 94 15.07 6.22 -18.80
CA GLY A 94 16.16 6.79 -19.59
C GLY A 94 15.70 7.76 -20.68
N LEU A 95 14.63 8.52 -20.43
CA LEU A 95 14.02 9.47 -21.36
C LEU A 95 14.30 10.92 -20.95
N ALA A 96 14.06 11.87 -21.85
CA ALA A 96 14.07 13.29 -21.50
C ALA A 96 12.72 13.71 -20.86
N TYR A 97 12.75 14.47 -19.76
CA TYR A 97 11.54 15.13 -19.26
C TYR A 97 11.34 16.44 -20.03
N ALA A 98 10.21 16.57 -20.73
CA ALA A 98 9.92 17.73 -21.56
C ALA A 98 8.92 18.72 -20.94
N GLY A 99 8.40 18.44 -19.74
CA GLY A 99 7.42 19.29 -19.09
C GLY A 99 6.02 19.19 -19.72
N GLU A 100 5.21 20.20 -19.43
CA GLU A 100 3.84 20.31 -19.94
C GLU A 100 3.84 20.55 -21.45
N ARG A 101 3.10 19.73 -22.20
CA ARG A 101 3.04 19.83 -23.67
C ARG A 101 1.68 19.38 -24.19
N ASP A 102 1.18 20.14 -25.15
CA ASP A 102 -0.03 19.78 -25.90
C ASP A 102 0.29 18.98 -27.16
N ASP A 103 1.54 18.98 -27.63
CA ASP A 103 1.95 18.25 -28.84
C ASP A 103 2.16 16.75 -28.61
N GLU A 104 1.74 15.93 -29.57
CA GLU A 104 2.03 14.49 -29.60
C GLU A 104 3.15 14.19 -30.59
N ARG A 105 4.20 13.50 -30.12
CA ARG A 105 5.27 12.99 -30.99
C ARG A 105 5.36 11.47 -30.92
N PRO A 106 5.78 10.81 -32.01
CA PRO A 106 6.14 9.39 -31.94
C PRO A 106 7.15 9.14 -30.81
N GLY A 107 6.93 8.09 -30.03
CA GLY A 107 7.79 7.72 -28.92
C GLY A 107 7.47 8.40 -27.58
N ASP A 108 6.58 9.39 -27.54
CA ASP A 108 6.20 10.07 -26.29
C ASP A 108 5.57 9.09 -25.29
N VAL A 109 5.95 9.28 -24.02
CA VAL A 109 5.18 8.82 -22.85
C VAL A 109 4.45 10.04 -22.31
N ARG A 110 3.13 10.03 -22.37
CA ARG A 110 2.28 11.11 -21.87
C ARG A 110 1.63 10.71 -20.56
N LEU A 111 1.71 11.59 -19.57
CA LEU A 111 1.03 11.45 -18.29
C LEU A 111 -0.13 12.44 -18.22
N GLU A 112 -1.33 11.97 -17.89
CA GLU A 112 -2.55 12.78 -17.94
C GLU A 112 -3.38 12.68 -16.66
N LEU A 113 -3.91 13.81 -16.20
CA LEU A 113 -4.96 13.83 -15.18
C LEU A 113 -6.32 13.96 -15.85
N ASN A 114 -7.16 12.94 -15.65
CA ASN A 114 -8.57 12.96 -16.05
C ASN A 114 -9.44 12.97 -14.78
N ARG A 115 -9.50 14.14 -14.12
CA ARG A 115 -10.18 14.41 -12.83
C ARG A 115 -11.67 13.99 -12.82
N ASP A 116 -11.91 12.69 -12.77
CA ASP A 116 -13.23 12.07 -12.80
C ASP A 116 -13.79 11.99 -11.38
N ALA A 117 -14.89 12.70 -11.15
CA ALA A 117 -15.47 12.82 -9.82
C ALA A 117 -16.07 11.47 -9.37
N GLY A 118 -15.55 10.91 -8.28
CA GLY A 118 -16.01 9.65 -7.71
C GLY A 118 -15.28 8.41 -8.23
N ALA A 119 -14.33 8.56 -9.15
CA ALA A 119 -13.41 7.49 -9.51
C ALA A 119 -12.42 7.22 -8.37
N ASN A 120 -11.93 5.98 -8.29
CA ASN A 120 -10.89 5.61 -7.34
C ASN A 120 -9.59 6.40 -7.65
N PRO A 121 -9.04 7.20 -6.72
CA PRO A 121 -7.84 8.02 -6.98
C PRO A 121 -6.61 7.20 -7.34
N GLU A 122 -6.59 5.92 -6.97
CA GLU A 122 -5.50 4.98 -7.26
C GLU A 122 -5.69 4.22 -8.59
N SER A 123 -6.83 4.40 -9.26
CA SER A 123 -7.10 3.78 -10.56
C SER A 123 -6.34 4.47 -11.70
N TYR A 124 -6.04 3.72 -12.75
CA TYR A 124 -5.42 4.28 -13.94
C TYR A 124 -5.75 3.52 -15.21
N THR A 125 -5.53 4.19 -16.34
CA THR A 125 -5.50 3.60 -17.67
C THR A 125 -4.12 3.76 -18.28
N LEU A 126 -3.51 2.66 -18.72
CA LEU A 126 -2.28 2.66 -19.50
C LEU A 126 -2.62 2.23 -20.94
N THR A 127 -2.48 3.15 -21.89
CA THR A 127 -2.74 2.91 -23.31
C THR A 127 -1.43 2.92 -24.07
N VAL A 128 -1.16 1.84 -24.81
CA VAL A 128 -0.03 1.75 -25.74
C VAL A 128 -0.61 1.68 -27.14
N ARG A 129 -0.37 2.72 -27.94
CA ARG A 129 -0.88 2.77 -29.30
C ARG A 129 0.06 3.46 -30.28
N GLY A 130 0.32 2.83 -31.43
CA GLY A 130 1.03 3.43 -32.55
C GLY A 130 2.43 3.94 -32.20
N GLY A 131 3.15 3.25 -31.31
CA GLY A 131 4.47 3.69 -30.86
C GLY A 131 4.46 4.84 -29.85
N ARG A 132 3.37 5.00 -29.08
CA ARG A 132 3.25 5.95 -27.98
C ARG A 132 2.65 5.29 -26.75
N VAL A 133 2.86 5.91 -25.59
CA VAL A 133 2.24 5.51 -24.33
C VAL A 133 1.50 6.70 -23.73
N THR A 134 0.28 6.47 -23.26
CA THR A 134 -0.46 7.39 -22.40
C THR A 134 -0.80 6.69 -21.10
N VAL A 135 -0.46 7.32 -19.97
CA VAL A 135 -0.90 6.91 -18.63
C VAL A 135 -1.83 8.00 -18.12
N SER A 136 -3.08 7.65 -17.83
CA SER A 136 -4.06 8.59 -17.28
C SER A 136 -4.66 8.06 -15.98
N GLY A 137 -4.99 8.97 -15.07
CA GLY A 137 -5.64 8.66 -13.80
C GLY A 137 -6.39 9.86 -13.22
N PRO A 138 -7.40 9.63 -12.37
CA PRO A 138 -8.20 10.71 -11.79
C PRO A 138 -7.42 11.55 -10.77
N ALA A 139 -6.33 11.00 -10.23
CA ALA A 139 -5.38 11.68 -9.35
C ALA A 139 -3.92 11.30 -9.69
N GLU A 140 -2.97 12.05 -9.13
CA GLU A 140 -1.53 11.83 -9.31
C GLU A 140 -1.11 10.41 -8.91
N THR A 141 -1.70 9.86 -7.84
CA THR A 141 -1.44 8.49 -7.36
C THR A 141 -1.75 7.41 -8.40
N GLY A 142 -2.90 7.51 -9.08
CA GLY A 142 -3.26 6.60 -10.16
C GLY A 142 -2.25 6.67 -11.32
N VAL A 143 -1.89 7.88 -11.74
CA VAL A 143 -0.87 8.08 -12.79
C VAL A 143 0.46 7.47 -12.36
N PHE A 144 0.91 7.73 -11.13
CA PHE A 144 2.12 7.14 -10.56
C PHE A 144 2.08 5.61 -10.64
N TYR A 145 0.99 4.96 -10.21
CA TYR A 145 0.84 3.50 -10.30
C TYR A 145 0.83 2.97 -11.73
N GLY A 146 0.25 3.69 -12.69
CA GLY A 146 0.35 3.36 -14.10
C GLY A 146 1.80 3.41 -14.61
N THR A 147 2.61 4.37 -14.13
CA THR A 147 4.04 4.42 -14.45
C THR A 147 4.82 3.24 -13.84
N ARG A 148 4.40 2.72 -12.68
CA ARG A 148 5.01 1.52 -12.07
C ARG A 148 4.79 0.29 -12.95
N THR A 149 3.57 0.11 -13.46
CA THR A 149 3.24 -0.97 -14.41
C THR A 149 4.04 -0.83 -15.70
N LEU A 150 4.14 0.36 -16.28
CA LEU A 150 4.99 0.60 -17.45
C LEU A 150 6.46 0.26 -17.17
N LYS A 151 7.02 0.74 -16.05
CA LYS A 151 8.41 0.46 -15.63
C LYS A 151 8.68 -1.03 -15.52
N GLN A 152 7.78 -1.76 -14.85
CA GLN A 152 7.92 -3.22 -14.70
C GLN A 152 7.84 -3.93 -16.05
N GLU A 153 6.91 -3.55 -16.93
CA GLU A 153 6.77 -4.13 -18.25
C GLU A 153 8.04 -3.92 -19.10
N ILE A 154 8.61 -2.70 -19.09
CA ILE A 154 9.88 -2.42 -19.77
C ILE A 154 11.02 -3.23 -19.17
N ARG A 155 11.08 -3.38 -17.85
CA ARG A 155 12.13 -4.18 -17.19
C ARG A 155 12.02 -5.67 -17.49
N GLY A 156 10.80 -6.21 -17.55
CA GLY A 156 10.53 -7.63 -17.75
C GLY A 156 10.59 -8.08 -19.22
N ALA A 157 10.10 -7.25 -20.15
CA ALA A 157 9.93 -7.59 -21.57
C ALA A 157 10.71 -6.70 -22.54
N GLY A 158 11.26 -5.56 -22.07
CA GLY A 158 11.98 -4.58 -22.91
C GLY A 158 11.07 -3.74 -23.80
N ALA A 159 9.75 -3.94 -23.74
CA ALA A 159 8.75 -3.27 -24.56
C ALA A 159 7.38 -3.34 -23.88
N ALA A 160 6.56 -2.31 -24.08
CA ALA A 160 5.15 -2.34 -23.73
C ALA A 160 4.34 -2.78 -24.97
N PRO A 161 3.50 -3.83 -24.88
CA PRO A 161 2.72 -4.29 -26.02
C PRO A 161 1.54 -3.35 -26.32
N GLU A 162 1.05 -3.36 -27.57
CA GLU A 162 -0.13 -2.58 -27.97
C GLU A 162 -1.36 -2.97 -27.14
N GLY A 163 -2.19 -2.02 -26.72
CA GLY A 163 -3.42 -2.33 -25.98
C GLY A 163 -3.74 -1.32 -24.90
N VAL A 164 -4.75 -1.66 -24.09
CA VAL A 164 -5.24 -0.82 -22.99
C VAL A 164 -5.30 -1.64 -21.70
N VAL A 165 -4.58 -1.19 -20.68
CA VAL A 165 -4.73 -1.67 -19.30
C VAL A 165 -5.65 -0.73 -18.54
N ARG A 166 -6.61 -1.29 -17.80
CA ARG A 166 -7.39 -0.59 -16.76
C ARG A 166 -7.17 -1.30 -15.45
N ASP A 167 -6.79 -0.56 -14.41
CA ASP A 167 -6.35 -1.18 -13.17
C ASP A 167 -6.66 -0.30 -11.97
N GLU A 168 -6.93 -0.93 -10.83
CA GLU A 168 -7.22 -0.30 -9.54
C GLU A 168 -7.02 -1.31 -8.39
N PRO A 169 -6.72 -0.88 -7.16
CA PRO A 169 -6.53 -1.81 -6.05
C PRO A 169 -7.86 -2.36 -5.52
N ALA A 170 -7.87 -3.64 -5.12
CA ALA A 170 -9.01 -4.26 -4.44
C ALA A 170 -9.19 -3.76 -3.00
N LYS A 171 -8.11 -3.34 -2.34
CA LYS A 171 -8.12 -2.81 -0.96
C LYS A 171 -7.44 -1.44 -0.88
N PRO A 172 -8.05 -0.45 -0.19
CA PRO A 172 -7.52 0.91 -0.11
C PRO A 172 -6.26 1.06 0.74
N ARG A 173 -5.92 0.11 1.62
CA ARG A 173 -4.76 0.22 2.53
C ARG A 173 -3.80 -0.95 2.34
N ARG A 174 -2.56 -0.65 1.96
CA ARG A 174 -1.52 -1.63 1.60
C ARG A 174 -0.23 -1.21 2.29
N GLY A 175 0.04 -1.83 3.43
CA GLY A 175 1.06 -1.37 4.37
C GLY A 175 2.24 -2.33 4.57
N MET A 176 3.34 -1.74 5.02
CA MET A 176 4.39 -2.44 5.75
C MET A 176 4.63 -1.68 7.05
N MET A 177 4.75 -2.37 8.17
CA MET A 177 5.09 -1.80 9.47
C MET A 177 6.50 -2.26 9.87
N LEU A 178 7.30 -1.35 10.41
CA LEU A 178 8.69 -1.58 10.79
C LEU A 178 8.90 -1.16 12.24
N ASP A 179 9.27 -2.12 13.08
CA ASP A 179 9.78 -1.89 14.42
C ASP A 179 11.20 -1.33 14.34
N ILE A 180 11.30 0.00 14.46
CA ILE A 180 12.58 0.68 14.60
C ILE A 180 12.97 0.89 16.06
N ALA A 181 12.01 0.76 17.00
CA ALA A 181 12.17 0.91 18.45
C ALA A 181 13.20 -0.09 19.02
N ARG A 182 12.96 -1.38 18.77
CA ARG A 182 13.81 -2.48 19.26
C ARG A 182 15.07 -2.66 18.42
N LYS A 183 15.00 -2.36 17.12
CA LYS A 183 16.12 -2.44 16.18
C LYS A 183 16.30 -1.12 15.43
N HIS A 184 17.47 -0.48 15.61
CA HIS A 184 17.83 0.64 14.74
C HIS A 184 18.07 0.16 13.29
N TYR A 185 17.47 0.89 12.34
CA TYR A 185 17.70 0.76 10.89
C TYR A 185 18.25 2.08 10.36
N ASP A 186 19.20 2.00 9.43
CA ASP A 186 19.74 3.20 8.80
C ASP A 186 18.66 3.92 7.96
N ALA A 187 18.65 5.26 7.98
CA ALA A 187 17.70 6.06 7.19
C ALA A 187 17.72 5.67 5.70
N GLY A 188 18.90 5.47 5.12
CA GLY A 188 19.04 5.04 3.73
C GLY A 188 18.44 3.67 3.43
N TRP A 189 18.46 2.75 4.41
CA TRP A 189 17.81 1.45 4.28
C TRP A 189 16.29 1.59 4.25
N ILE A 190 15.72 2.45 5.10
CA ILE A 190 14.27 2.76 5.12
C ILE A 190 13.87 3.40 3.79
N GLU A 191 14.66 4.34 3.28
CA GLU A 191 14.43 4.94 1.96
C GLU A 191 14.42 3.91 0.83
N ASP A 192 15.29 2.90 0.88
CA ASP A 192 15.29 1.80 -0.09
C ASP A 192 14.02 0.94 0.02
N ARG A 193 13.50 0.72 1.24
CA ARG A 193 12.20 0.05 1.42
C ARG A 193 11.07 0.87 0.79
N ILE A 194 11.03 2.18 0.99
CA ILE A 194 10.03 3.07 0.38
C ILE A 194 10.06 2.96 -1.15
N ARG A 195 11.26 2.89 -1.75
CA ARG A 195 11.39 2.74 -3.20
C ARG A 195 10.82 1.42 -3.70
N GLU A 196 11.07 0.32 -2.97
CA GLU A 196 10.52 -1.01 -3.26
C GLU A 196 8.99 -1.05 -3.07
N LEU A 197 8.49 -0.51 -1.96
CA LEU A 197 7.06 -0.42 -1.65
C LEU A 197 6.30 0.36 -2.73
N GLY A 198 6.86 1.48 -3.19
CA GLY A 198 6.26 2.29 -4.26
C GLY A 198 6.19 1.55 -5.59
N ASP A 199 7.21 0.75 -5.94
CA ASP A 199 7.18 -0.09 -7.14
C ASP A 199 6.16 -1.23 -7.05
N LEU A 200 5.86 -1.71 -5.83
CA LEU A 200 4.85 -2.71 -5.52
C LEU A 200 3.45 -2.12 -5.24
N LYS A 201 3.30 -0.80 -5.39
CA LYS A 201 2.05 -0.06 -5.19
C LYS A 201 1.49 -0.15 -3.76
N TYR A 202 2.35 -0.28 -2.76
CA TYR A 202 1.99 -0.01 -1.36
C TYR A 202 1.72 1.48 -1.19
N ASN A 203 0.91 1.82 -0.17
CA ASN A 203 0.58 3.21 0.16
C ASN A 203 0.74 3.53 1.66
N GLU A 204 1.19 2.60 2.49
CA GLU A 204 1.52 2.88 3.90
C GLU A 204 2.88 2.31 4.33
N LEU A 205 3.59 3.09 5.14
CA LEU A 205 4.74 2.64 5.93
C LEU A 205 4.50 2.98 7.41
N GLY A 206 4.22 1.98 8.23
CA GLY A 206 4.15 2.15 9.69
C GLY A 206 5.55 2.21 10.31
N LEU A 207 5.80 3.19 11.17
CA LEU A 207 7.01 3.28 11.98
C LEU A 207 6.66 3.16 13.46
N HIS A 208 6.96 2.01 14.04
CA HIS A 208 6.91 1.80 15.48
C HIS A 208 8.26 2.18 16.06
N PHE A 209 8.32 3.36 16.66
CA PHE A 209 9.57 4.00 17.07
C PHE A 209 9.69 4.21 18.58
N SER A 210 8.67 3.81 19.34
CA SER A 210 8.64 3.85 20.81
C SER A 210 8.31 2.46 21.33
N ASP A 211 9.21 1.87 22.12
CA ASP A 211 8.99 0.64 22.88
C ASP A 211 9.84 0.65 24.17
N ASP A 212 9.77 -0.43 24.95
CA ASP A 212 10.62 -0.74 26.09
C ASP A 212 12.12 -0.55 25.81
N GLN A 213 12.57 -0.97 24.63
CA GLN A 213 13.99 -1.06 24.29
C GLN A 213 14.54 0.25 23.71
N GLY A 214 13.68 1.20 23.33
CA GLY A 214 14.14 2.48 22.82
C GLY A 214 13.08 3.37 22.21
N PHE A 215 13.42 4.67 22.19
CA PHE A 215 12.70 5.74 21.53
C PHE A 215 13.58 6.29 20.40
N ARG A 216 13.22 6.00 19.16
CA ARG A 216 14.18 5.94 18.03
C ARG A 216 14.04 7.07 17.03
N ILE A 217 13.33 8.12 17.41
CA ILE A 217 13.30 9.39 16.69
C ILE A 217 13.67 10.50 17.67
N GLU A 218 14.45 11.46 17.18
CA GLU A 218 14.79 12.69 17.91
C GLU A 218 13.52 13.43 18.35
N SER A 219 13.49 13.86 19.62
CA SER A 219 12.43 14.67 20.22
C SER A 219 13.01 15.98 20.77
N ASP A 220 12.32 17.09 20.49
CA ASP A 220 12.64 18.41 21.02
C ASP A 220 11.97 18.67 22.37
N SER A 221 10.74 18.16 22.58
CA SER A 221 10.00 18.31 23.84
C SER A 221 10.56 17.42 24.95
N HIS A 222 10.97 16.20 24.60
CA HIS A 222 11.48 15.19 25.52
C HIS A 222 12.82 14.58 25.03
N PRO A 223 13.90 15.37 24.92
CA PRO A 223 15.20 14.85 24.49
C PRO A 223 15.76 13.77 25.42
N GLU A 224 15.30 13.70 26.67
CA GLU A 224 15.72 12.72 27.67
C GLU A 224 15.24 11.29 27.40
N VAL A 225 14.16 11.09 26.64
CA VAL A 225 13.66 9.74 26.32
C VAL A 225 14.36 9.15 25.10
N VAL A 226 15.03 9.99 24.29
CA VAL A 226 15.61 9.62 23.00
C VAL A 226 16.80 8.67 23.19
N SER A 227 16.74 7.54 22.50
CA SER A 227 17.80 6.53 22.54
C SER A 227 19.07 7.00 21.84
N LYS A 228 20.22 6.44 22.26
CA LYS A 228 21.53 6.79 21.68
C LYS A 228 21.58 6.65 20.15
N ASP A 229 21.14 5.50 19.61
CA ASP A 229 20.98 5.35 18.17
C ASP A 229 19.53 5.69 17.82
N HIS A 230 19.32 6.73 17.01
CA HIS A 230 18.00 7.22 16.63
C HIS A 230 18.07 7.89 15.25
N LEU A 231 16.91 8.11 14.64
CA LEU A 231 16.76 8.96 13.48
C LEU A 231 16.61 10.41 13.90
N THR A 232 17.40 11.31 13.34
CA THR A 232 17.19 12.75 13.48
C THR A 232 15.89 13.18 12.78
N LYS A 233 15.28 14.28 13.21
CA LYS A 233 14.11 14.85 12.51
C LYS A 233 14.41 15.19 11.06
N ALA A 234 15.65 15.58 10.74
CA ALA A 234 16.08 15.83 9.36
C ALA A 234 16.08 14.55 8.50
N GLN A 235 16.45 13.40 9.08
CA GLN A 235 16.34 12.11 8.40
C GLN A 235 14.88 11.70 8.23
N VAL A 236 14.05 11.88 9.27
CA VAL A 236 12.63 11.55 9.18
C VAL A 236 11.90 12.40 8.14
N ARG A 237 12.18 13.71 8.06
CA ARG A 237 11.62 14.56 6.99
C ARG A 237 11.98 14.06 5.59
N LYS A 238 13.22 13.62 5.36
CA LYS A 238 13.62 13.02 4.07
C LYS A 238 12.90 11.70 3.78
N ILE A 239 12.69 10.88 4.81
CA ILE A 239 11.91 9.63 4.70
C ILE A 239 10.46 9.95 4.32
N VAL A 240 9.84 10.92 4.99
CA VAL A 240 8.47 11.38 4.70
C VAL A 240 8.36 11.95 3.28
N GLU A 241 9.24 12.89 2.91
CA GLU A 241 9.27 13.49 1.55
C GLU A 241 9.45 12.43 0.47
N LEU A 242 10.31 11.44 0.69
CA LEU A 242 10.48 10.33 -0.25
C LEU A 242 9.22 9.46 -0.33
N ALA A 243 8.59 9.14 0.81
CA ALA A 243 7.37 8.37 0.85
C ALA A 243 6.23 9.08 0.11
N GLU A 244 6.04 10.39 0.35
CA GLU A 244 5.07 11.24 -0.36
C GLU A 244 5.32 11.24 -1.87
N SER A 245 6.58 11.36 -2.31
CA SER A 245 6.92 11.27 -3.75
C SER A 245 6.59 9.92 -4.39
N ARG A 246 6.28 8.90 -3.58
CA ARG A 246 5.85 7.56 -3.98
C ARG A 246 4.39 7.27 -3.61
N HIS A 247 3.64 8.30 -3.20
CA HIS A 247 2.26 8.18 -2.74
C HIS A 247 2.09 7.21 -1.58
N ILE A 248 3.06 7.21 -0.65
CA ILE A 248 3.07 6.40 0.57
C ILE A 248 2.92 7.32 1.79
N THR A 249 1.94 7.05 2.63
CA THR A 249 1.78 7.69 3.93
C THR A 249 2.65 7.01 4.98
N VAL A 250 3.48 7.79 5.69
CA VAL A 250 4.21 7.29 6.86
C VAL A 250 3.31 7.40 8.08
N VAL A 251 3.01 6.28 8.74
CA VAL A 251 2.12 6.19 9.90
C VAL A 251 2.98 6.04 11.16
N PRO A 252 3.10 7.08 12.01
CA PRO A 252 3.83 6.97 13.26
C PRO A 252 3.06 6.14 14.29
N GLU A 253 3.81 5.49 15.17
CA GLU A 253 3.29 4.78 16.32
C GLU A 253 4.10 5.10 17.58
N ILE A 254 3.41 5.64 18.58
CA ILE A 254 3.86 5.69 19.96
C ILE A 254 2.95 4.73 20.71
N ASP A 255 3.50 3.62 21.14
CA ASP A 255 2.72 2.61 21.85
C ASP A 255 2.52 3.03 23.32
N SER A 256 1.26 3.10 23.74
CA SER A 256 0.87 3.51 25.07
C SER A 256 -0.50 2.90 25.44
N PRO A 257 -0.76 2.60 26.73
CA PRO A 257 0.06 2.89 27.91
C PRO A 257 1.07 1.78 28.29
N GLY A 258 1.12 0.69 27.51
CA GLY A 258 2.19 -0.31 27.56
C GLY A 258 3.42 0.12 26.75
N HIS A 259 4.46 -0.71 26.71
CA HIS A 259 5.64 -0.52 25.86
C HIS A 259 6.34 0.85 25.96
N LEU A 260 6.30 1.50 27.12
CA LEU A 260 6.90 2.81 27.34
C LEU A 260 8.19 2.74 28.17
N GLY A 261 8.91 1.61 28.16
CA GLY A 261 10.13 1.46 28.98
C GLY A 261 11.19 2.54 28.73
N ALA A 262 11.38 3.01 27.49
CA ALA A 262 12.30 4.13 27.22
C ALA A 262 11.86 5.45 27.89
N VAL A 263 10.55 5.71 27.97
CA VAL A 263 10.00 6.86 28.69
C VAL A 263 10.14 6.68 30.20
N ILE A 264 9.85 5.48 30.71
CA ILE A 264 9.97 5.13 32.13
C ILE A 264 11.42 5.20 32.62
N ASP A 265 12.41 4.84 31.80
CA ASP A 265 13.81 4.93 32.17
C ASP A 265 14.24 6.38 32.44
N ALA A 266 13.67 7.34 31.71
CA ALA A 266 13.88 8.78 31.96
C ALA A 266 13.00 9.33 33.09
N HIS A 267 11.79 8.78 33.24
CA HIS A 267 10.76 9.23 34.19
C HIS A 267 10.24 8.06 35.06
N PRO A 268 11.06 7.53 36.00
CA PRO A 268 10.70 6.34 36.78
C PRO A 268 9.53 6.57 37.75
N ASP A 269 9.15 7.82 38.01
CA ASP A 269 7.96 8.19 38.79
C ASP A 269 6.64 7.96 38.04
N LEU A 270 6.68 7.77 36.71
CA LEU A 270 5.51 7.46 35.89
C LEU A 270 5.20 5.95 35.86
N GLN A 271 6.10 5.10 36.36
CA GLN A 271 5.94 3.64 36.23
C GLN A 271 4.80 3.10 37.10
N LEU A 272 3.92 2.30 36.50
CA LEU A 272 2.85 1.60 37.20
C LEU A 272 3.43 0.64 38.24
N ARG A 273 2.77 0.58 39.41
CA ARG A 273 3.12 -0.36 40.48
C ARG A 273 1.93 -1.20 40.88
N ARG A 274 2.18 -2.48 41.14
CA ARG A 274 1.22 -3.41 41.75
C ARG A 274 0.93 -3.02 43.20
N ALA A 275 -0.15 -3.54 43.76
CA ALA A 275 -0.53 -3.37 45.16
C ALA A 275 0.58 -3.77 46.16
N ASN A 276 1.47 -4.70 45.79
CA ASN A 276 2.62 -5.13 46.58
C ASN A 276 3.86 -4.22 46.42
N GLY A 277 3.79 -3.15 45.62
CA GLY A 277 4.87 -2.21 45.33
C GLY A 277 5.79 -2.58 44.16
N GLU A 278 5.61 -3.77 43.57
CA GLU A 278 6.39 -4.24 42.42
C GLU A 278 6.14 -3.36 41.19
N ALA A 279 7.21 -2.93 40.55
CA ALA A 279 7.16 -2.14 39.33
C ALA A 279 6.73 -3.00 38.13
N VAL A 280 5.82 -2.48 37.32
CA VAL A 280 5.36 -3.15 36.12
C VAL A 280 6.22 -2.69 34.95
N ARG A 281 6.83 -3.64 34.25
CA ARG A 281 7.67 -3.34 33.09
C ARG A 281 6.84 -2.70 31.98
N GLY A 282 7.38 -1.64 31.37
CA GLY A 282 6.81 -0.97 30.19
C GLY A 282 5.50 -0.22 30.40
N ALA A 283 4.85 -0.36 31.56
CA ALA A 283 3.54 0.21 31.81
C ALA A 283 3.63 1.52 32.61
N VAL A 284 3.11 2.61 32.04
CA VAL A 284 2.91 3.86 32.80
C VAL A 284 1.67 3.77 33.68
N ASP A 285 1.67 4.50 34.80
CA ASP A 285 0.51 4.68 35.67
C ASP A 285 -0.45 5.68 35.02
N ILE A 286 -1.52 5.18 34.41
CA ILE A 286 -2.52 6.01 33.74
C ILE A 286 -3.42 6.79 34.71
N ALA A 287 -3.33 6.54 36.02
CA ALA A 287 -3.95 7.39 37.04
C ALA A 287 -3.08 8.61 37.39
N ASN A 288 -1.79 8.61 37.02
CA ASN A 288 -0.91 9.75 37.17
C ASN A 288 -1.07 10.70 35.96
N PRO A 289 -1.57 11.95 36.14
CA PRO A 289 -1.81 12.86 35.03
C PRO A 289 -0.53 13.23 34.26
N LYS A 290 0.65 13.12 34.88
CA LYS A 290 1.92 13.36 34.19
C LYS A 290 2.23 12.32 33.11
N SER A 291 1.71 11.09 33.27
CA SER A 291 1.83 10.05 32.24
C SER A 291 1.10 10.48 30.97
N ALA A 292 -0.08 11.09 31.12
CA ALA A 292 -0.84 11.62 29.99
C ALA A 292 -0.13 12.84 29.38
N GLU A 293 0.39 13.76 30.21
CA GLU A 293 1.10 14.96 29.77
C GLU A 293 2.28 14.66 28.84
N ILE A 294 3.19 13.76 29.23
CA ILE A 294 4.34 13.41 28.38
C ILE A 294 3.92 12.73 27.07
N VAL A 295 2.90 11.87 27.11
CA VAL A 295 2.42 11.21 25.88
C VAL A 295 1.74 12.22 24.96
N ASP A 296 0.94 13.15 25.49
CA ASP A 296 0.35 14.23 24.69
C ASP A 296 1.39 15.15 24.06
N ASP A 297 2.39 15.59 24.82
CA ASP A 297 3.47 16.45 24.31
C ASP A 297 4.22 15.76 23.16
N LEU A 298 4.49 14.46 23.27
CA LEU A 298 5.07 13.66 22.20
C LEU A 298 4.13 13.52 20.99
N LEU A 299 2.86 13.20 21.20
CA LEU A 299 1.87 13.10 20.12
C LEU A 299 1.75 14.43 19.34
N ASP A 300 1.68 15.55 20.05
CA ASP A 300 1.60 16.90 19.48
C ASP A 300 2.86 17.27 18.69
N GLU A 301 4.05 16.96 19.24
CA GLU A 301 5.32 17.20 18.55
C GLU A 301 5.42 16.41 17.24
N TYR A 302 5.13 15.10 17.30
CA TYR A 302 5.27 14.21 16.17
C TYR A 302 4.16 14.40 15.13
N ALA A 303 2.98 14.90 15.50
CA ALA A 303 1.96 15.34 14.55
C ALA A 303 2.49 16.38 13.55
N GLY A 304 3.41 17.25 13.98
CA GLY A 304 4.10 18.21 13.10
C GLY A 304 5.21 17.61 12.22
N LEU A 305 5.73 16.42 12.57
CA LEU A 305 6.75 15.72 11.79
C LEU A 305 6.15 14.77 10.74
N PHE A 306 4.96 14.23 11.01
CA PHE A 306 4.24 13.30 10.15
C PHE A 306 2.94 13.95 9.64
N PRO A 307 2.93 14.51 8.42
CA PRO A 307 1.79 15.24 7.87
C PRO A 307 0.66 14.34 7.34
N GLY A 308 0.87 13.02 7.34
CA GLY A 308 -0.11 12.03 6.89
C GLY A 308 -1.39 12.01 7.73
N ASP A 309 -2.47 11.48 7.18
CA ASP A 309 -3.79 11.47 7.83
C ASP A 309 -3.99 10.30 8.83
N GLN A 310 -2.98 9.45 9.04
CA GLN A 310 -3.10 8.26 9.90
C GLN A 310 -2.20 8.36 11.12
N TRP A 311 -2.65 7.78 12.23
CA TRP A 311 -1.85 7.63 13.45
C TRP A 311 -2.13 6.30 14.15
N HIS A 312 -1.09 5.60 14.60
CA HIS A 312 -1.24 4.39 15.43
C HIS A 312 -0.97 4.74 16.90
N LEU A 313 -1.95 4.50 17.78
CA LEU A 313 -1.88 4.82 19.21
C LEU A 313 -1.27 3.69 20.07
N GLY A 314 -1.02 2.53 19.44
CA GLY A 314 -0.59 1.31 20.10
C GLY A 314 -1.75 0.69 20.87
N GLY A 315 -1.56 0.49 22.16
CA GLY A 315 -2.61 0.11 23.10
C GLY A 315 -2.70 -1.40 23.35
N ASP A 316 -1.75 -2.17 22.85
CA ASP A 316 -1.60 -3.60 23.11
C ASP A 316 -0.93 -3.88 24.46
N GLU A 317 -1.13 -5.11 24.92
CA GLU A 317 -0.42 -5.76 26.02
C GLU A 317 -0.25 -4.94 27.32
N TYR A 318 -1.18 -3.99 27.60
CA TYR A 318 -1.11 -3.21 28.82
C TYR A 318 -1.22 -4.13 30.04
N GLN A 319 -0.09 -4.30 30.73
CA GLN A 319 0.11 -5.33 31.76
C GLN A 319 -0.88 -5.25 32.92
N ALA A 320 -1.56 -4.11 33.11
CA ALA A 320 -2.62 -3.98 34.09
C ALA A 320 -3.86 -4.85 33.77
N LEU A 321 -4.08 -5.18 32.50
CA LEU A 321 -5.24 -5.93 32.01
C LEU A 321 -4.89 -7.36 31.57
N VAL A 322 -3.62 -7.76 31.66
CA VAL A 322 -3.16 -9.14 31.40
C VAL A 322 -3.24 -10.02 32.67
N VAL A 323 -3.46 -9.41 33.83
CA VAL A 323 -3.58 -10.13 35.11
C VAL A 323 -5.01 -10.65 35.33
N SER A 324 -5.16 -11.68 36.17
CA SER A 324 -6.48 -12.30 36.42
C SER A 324 -7.47 -11.44 37.19
N ASP A 325 -6.98 -10.49 37.99
CA ASP A 325 -7.80 -9.55 38.79
C ASP A 325 -7.12 -8.17 38.77
N PRO A 326 -7.41 -7.34 37.74
CA PRO A 326 -6.87 -6.00 37.60
C PRO A 326 -7.19 -5.10 38.79
N GLU A 327 -8.42 -5.13 39.30
CA GLU A 327 -8.87 -4.28 40.39
C GLU A 327 -8.10 -4.54 41.70
N ALA A 328 -7.87 -5.81 42.04
CA ALA A 328 -7.10 -6.17 43.22
C ALA A 328 -5.59 -5.92 43.02
N SER A 329 -5.09 -6.13 41.79
CA SER A 329 -3.67 -5.95 41.47
C SER A 329 -3.26 -4.48 41.43
N PHE A 330 -4.18 -3.60 41.01
CA PHE A 330 -3.95 -2.17 40.76
C PHE A 330 -5.06 -1.30 41.39
N PRO A 331 -5.17 -1.26 42.73
CA PRO A 331 -6.25 -0.53 43.41
C PRO A 331 -6.24 0.98 43.14
N GLY A 332 -5.08 1.56 42.80
CA GLY A 332 -4.96 2.97 42.38
C GLY A 332 -5.67 3.24 41.06
N LEU A 333 -5.46 2.39 40.06
CA LEU A 333 -6.17 2.48 38.78
C LEU A 333 -7.67 2.28 38.97
N ALA A 334 -8.08 1.29 39.77
CA ALA A 334 -9.49 1.06 40.07
C ALA A 334 -10.15 2.24 40.81
N ALA A 335 -9.42 2.93 41.70
CA ALA A 335 -9.91 4.14 42.35
C ALA A 335 -10.08 5.29 41.35
N ALA A 336 -9.08 5.52 40.49
CA ALA A 336 -9.14 6.55 39.45
C ALA A 336 -10.25 6.29 38.42
N ALA A 337 -10.48 5.04 38.04
CA ALA A 337 -11.61 4.64 37.21
C ALA A 337 -12.95 5.06 37.83
N ARG A 338 -13.14 4.74 39.12
CA ARG A 338 -14.38 5.05 39.85
C ARG A 338 -14.58 6.53 40.06
N GLU A 339 -13.49 7.28 40.23
CA GLU A 339 -13.52 8.73 40.32
C GLU A 339 -13.94 9.36 38.97
N LYS A 340 -13.35 8.91 37.86
CA LYS A 340 -13.59 9.47 36.52
C LYS A 340 -14.94 9.07 35.94
N TYR A 341 -15.35 7.80 36.09
CA TYR A 341 -16.50 7.22 35.39
C TYR A 341 -17.63 6.71 36.31
N GLY A 342 -17.45 6.82 37.63
CA GLY A 342 -18.45 6.47 38.63
C GLY A 342 -18.24 5.10 39.30
N ALA A 343 -19.00 4.83 40.36
CA ALA A 343 -18.70 3.76 41.31
C ALA A 343 -18.61 2.32 40.73
N GLY A 344 -19.21 2.07 39.57
CA GLY A 344 -19.16 0.77 38.88
C GLY A 344 -17.98 0.60 37.93
N ALA A 345 -17.17 1.64 37.72
CA ALA A 345 -16.11 1.62 36.72
C ALA A 345 -14.91 0.75 37.13
N THR A 346 -14.27 0.16 36.12
CA THR A 346 -13.17 -0.83 36.24
C THR A 346 -11.84 -0.31 35.69
N VAL A 347 -10.76 -1.07 35.85
CA VAL A 347 -9.46 -0.72 35.21
C VAL A 347 -9.58 -0.72 33.67
N GLU A 348 -10.47 -1.55 33.11
CA GLU A 348 -10.79 -1.54 31.67
C GLU A 348 -11.40 -0.20 31.23
N ASP A 349 -12.30 0.37 32.04
CA ASP A 349 -12.91 1.69 31.75
C ASP A 349 -11.87 2.80 31.74
N LEU A 350 -10.93 2.78 32.69
CA LEU A 350 -9.84 3.76 32.73
C LEU A 350 -8.92 3.64 31.51
N THR A 351 -8.56 2.41 31.12
CA THR A 351 -7.71 2.15 29.96
C THR A 351 -8.40 2.50 28.64
N THR A 352 -9.71 2.22 28.52
CA THR A 352 -10.50 2.63 27.36
C THR A 352 -10.56 4.15 27.26
N GLY A 353 -10.73 4.83 28.39
CA GLY A 353 -10.65 6.27 28.49
C GLY A 353 -9.31 6.87 28.07
N TRP A 354 -8.20 6.21 28.43
CA TRP A 354 -6.87 6.60 27.98
C TRP A 354 -6.76 6.58 26.45
N LEU A 355 -7.21 5.48 25.83
CA LEU A 355 -7.22 5.34 24.37
C LEU A 355 -8.04 6.46 23.71
N ASP A 356 -9.25 6.73 24.22
CA ASP A 356 -10.14 7.78 23.70
C ASP A 356 -9.53 9.18 23.86
N ASP A 357 -8.90 9.46 25.00
CA ASP A 357 -8.23 10.73 25.27
C ASP A 357 -7.05 10.95 24.30
N ARG A 358 -6.25 9.92 23.97
CA ARG A 358 -5.14 10.03 22.98
C ARG A 358 -5.64 10.10 21.55
N ALA A 359 -6.75 9.41 21.24
CA ALA A 359 -7.45 9.55 19.97
C ALA A 359 -7.93 11.00 19.77
N ALA A 360 -8.39 11.68 20.81
CA ALA A 360 -8.75 13.10 20.75
C ALA A 360 -7.53 13.99 20.47
N THR A 361 -6.38 13.73 21.11
CA THR A 361 -5.12 14.47 20.88
C THR A 361 -4.73 14.43 19.39
N VAL A 362 -4.63 13.25 18.79
CA VAL A 362 -4.19 13.14 17.39
C VAL A 362 -5.24 13.68 16.41
N ARG A 363 -6.53 13.60 16.74
CA ARG A 363 -7.60 14.21 15.94
C ARG A 363 -7.56 15.72 15.92
N ALA A 364 -7.03 16.37 16.96
CA ALA A 364 -6.81 17.81 16.96
C ALA A 364 -5.83 18.25 15.86
N HIS A 365 -5.05 17.31 15.32
CA HIS A 365 -4.17 17.48 14.17
C HIS A 365 -4.72 16.87 12.88
N ASP A 366 -6.02 16.61 12.76
CA ASP A 366 -6.66 15.98 11.59
C ASP A 366 -6.15 14.57 11.28
N ARG A 367 -5.74 13.80 12.31
CA ARG A 367 -5.33 12.39 12.16
C ARG A 367 -6.49 11.45 12.43
N VAL A 368 -6.53 10.35 11.69
CA VAL A 368 -7.42 9.21 11.91
C VAL A 368 -6.70 8.18 12.78
N PRO A 369 -7.17 7.95 14.02
CA PRO A 369 -6.53 7.04 14.95
C PRO A 369 -6.82 5.57 14.61
N ARG A 370 -5.81 4.73 14.83
CA ARG A 370 -5.94 3.27 14.91
C ARG A 370 -5.21 2.74 16.15
N ALA A 371 -5.64 1.60 16.65
CA ALA A 371 -5.03 0.94 17.81
C ALA A 371 -5.07 -0.58 17.65
N TRP A 372 -4.19 -1.29 18.36
CA TRP A 372 -4.14 -2.75 18.36
C TRP A 372 -5.40 -3.35 19.00
N ASN A 373 -5.86 -4.49 18.49
CA ASN A 373 -7.18 -5.03 18.82
C ASN A 373 -7.39 -5.39 20.31
N ASP A 374 -6.35 -5.86 20.98
CA ASP A 374 -6.38 -6.23 22.39
C ASP A 374 -6.48 -5.02 23.34
N GLY A 375 -6.30 -3.80 22.84
CA GLY A 375 -6.62 -2.56 23.54
C GLY A 375 -8.11 -2.19 23.57
N PHE A 376 -8.98 -2.95 22.89
CA PHE A 376 -10.42 -2.68 22.86
C PHE A 376 -11.19 -3.63 23.79
N PHE A 377 -11.58 -3.11 24.95
CA PHE A 377 -12.33 -3.86 25.94
C PHE A 377 -13.84 -3.75 25.71
N SER A 378 -14.57 -4.86 25.90
CA SER A 378 -16.03 -4.90 25.76
C SER A 378 -16.76 -5.11 27.08
N GLY A 379 -16.03 -5.34 28.18
CA GLY A 379 -16.58 -5.59 29.52
C GLY A 379 -16.92 -4.32 30.30
N GLY A 380 -16.28 -3.20 29.96
CA GLY A 380 -16.44 -1.90 30.59
C GLY A 380 -17.75 -1.16 30.30
N SER A 381 -18.06 -0.19 31.15
CA SER A 381 -19.12 0.80 30.96
C SER A 381 -18.75 1.91 29.97
N VAL A 382 -17.46 2.19 29.81
CA VAL A 382 -16.88 3.07 28.79
C VAL A 382 -16.64 2.25 27.53
N GLN A 383 -16.93 2.83 26.38
CA GLN A 383 -16.82 2.17 25.08
C GLN A 383 -15.85 2.95 24.22
N ALA A 384 -14.81 2.29 23.71
CA ALA A 384 -13.84 2.91 22.83
C ALA A 384 -14.56 3.57 21.65
N ASP A 385 -14.15 4.79 21.32
CA ASP A 385 -14.69 5.59 20.24
C ASP A 385 -14.78 4.78 18.92
N LYS A 386 -15.92 4.88 18.25
CA LYS A 386 -16.25 4.07 17.06
C LYS A 386 -15.40 4.39 15.84
N ASP A 387 -14.84 5.60 15.78
CA ASP A 387 -14.01 6.07 14.69
C ASP A 387 -12.52 5.72 14.89
N ILE A 388 -12.16 5.05 16.01
CA ILE A 388 -10.84 4.41 16.15
C ILE A 388 -10.86 3.10 15.36
N ARG A 389 -9.99 3.02 14.36
CA ARG A 389 -9.81 1.82 13.52
C ARG A 389 -9.07 0.73 14.29
N VAL A 390 -9.39 -0.52 14.00
CA VAL A 390 -8.77 -1.68 14.67
C VAL A 390 -7.61 -2.19 13.82
N ALA A 391 -6.40 -2.20 14.35
CA ALA A 391 -5.28 -2.98 13.83
C ALA A 391 -5.35 -4.38 14.45
N TYR A 392 -5.86 -5.36 13.68
CA TYR A 392 -6.04 -6.72 14.21
C TYR A 392 -4.80 -7.57 13.93
N TRP A 393 -4.05 -7.93 14.96
CA TRP A 393 -2.78 -8.67 14.84
C TRP A 393 -2.90 -10.13 15.27
N THR A 394 -3.17 -10.35 16.56
CA THR A 394 -3.26 -11.67 17.18
C THR A 394 -4.56 -11.81 17.97
N GLY A 395 -4.83 -13.06 18.35
CA GLY A 395 -5.82 -13.38 19.37
C GLY A 395 -5.45 -14.70 20.04
N LYS A 396 -4.15 -14.97 20.23
CA LYS A 396 -3.69 -16.24 20.82
C LYS A 396 -3.91 -16.27 22.33
N GLU A 397 -4.23 -15.13 22.92
CA GLU A 397 -4.46 -14.91 24.34
C GLU A 397 -5.78 -15.55 24.77
N ILE A 398 -5.82 -16.06 26.01
CA ILE A 398 -7.05 -16.62 26.57
C ILE A 398 -8.07 -15.50 26.73
N GLY A 399 -9.25 -15.67 26.14
CA GLY A 399 -10.32 -14.67 26.18
C GLY A 399 -10.22 -13.60 25.08
N ALA A 400 -9.25 -13.71 24.16
CA ALA A 400 -9.16 -12.81 23.02
C ALA A 400 -10.45 -12.82 22.19
N ARG A 401 -10.91 -11.62 21.85
CA ARG A 401 -12.13 -11.40 21.07
C ARG A 401 -11.92 -11.83 19.62
N GLU A 402 -12.95 -12.44 19.03
CA GLU A 402 -12.91 -12.86 17.62
C GLU A 402 -12.97 -11.64 16.69
N PRO A 403 -12.30 -11.67 15.52
CA PRO A 403 -12.33 -10.54 14.58
C PRO A 403 -13.75 -10.14 14.16
N ALA A 404 -14.67 -11.11 14.09
CA ALA A 404 -16.06 -10.89 13.73
C ALA A 404 -16.82 -9.99 14.73
N GLU A 405 -16.37 -9.89 15.99
CA GLU A 405 -17.00 -9.05 17.01
C GLU A 405 -16.73 -7.56 16.73
N TYR A 406 -15.49 -7.19 16.44
CA TYR A 406 -15.11 -5.84 16.02
C TYR A 406 -15.83 -5.41 14.74
N LEU A 407 -15.97 -6.33 13.79
CA LEU A 407 -16.68 -6.08 12.55
C LEU A 407 -18.19 -5.93 12.78
N ALA A 408 -18.79 -6.75 13.65
CA ALA A 408 -20.20 -6.65 14.02
C ALA A 408 -20.53 -5.33 14.75
N GLU A 409 -19.55 -4.76 15.43
CA GLU A 409 -19.61 -3.44 16.04
C GLU A 409 -19.59 -2.26 15.05
N GLY A 410 -19.37 -2.54 13.76
CA GLY A 410 -19.29 -1.54 12.69
C GLY A 410 -17.90 -0.93 12.51
N ARG A 411 -16.85 -1.49 13.12
CA ARG A 411 -15.49 -0.95 13.01
C ARG A 411 -14.84 -1.30 11.68
N ASP A 412 -13.99 -0.40 11.22
CA ASP A 412 -13.03 -0.66 10.16
C ASP A 412 -11.77 -1.35 10.73
N VAL A 413 -11.23 -2.30 9.97
CA VAL A 413 -10.11 -3.16 10.39
C VAL A 413 -8.97 -3.09 9.38
N ILE A 414 -7.74 -2.95 9.89
CA ILE A 414 -6.49 -3.17 9.17
C ILE A 414 -5.92 -4.53 9.59
N ASN A 415 -5.71 -5.42 8.62
CA ASN A 415 -5.28 -6.78 8.86
C ASN A 415 -3.75 -6.85 9.10
N HIS A 416 -3.37 -7.29 10.30
CA HIS A 416 -1.99 -7.56 10.72
C HIS A 416 -1.82 -9.04 11.12
N ASN A 417 -2.62 -9.95 10.57
CA ASN A 417 -2.64 -11.38 10.92
C ASN A 417 -1.24 -11.95 11.19
N ASP A 418 -1.02 -12.37 12.44
CA ASP A 418 0.26 -12.81 12.96
C ASP A 418 0.78 -14.13 12.34
N GLU A 419 -0.08 -14.92 11.71
CA GLU A 419 0.32 -16.18 11.08
C GLU A 419 0.87 -16.00 9.66
N PHE A 420 0.41 -14.97 8.94
CA PHE A 420 0.80 -14.73 7.55
C PHE A 420 1.59 -13.44 7.33
N LEU A 421 1.52 -12.46 8.24
CA LEU A 421 2.01 -11.11 8.00
C LEU A 421 3.06 -10.63 9.01
N TYR A 422 3.50 -11.48 9.95
CA TYR A 422 4.45 -11.12 11.02
C TYR A 422 5.85 -11.71 10.80
N TYR A 423 6.81 -10.87 10.44
CA TYR A 423 8.23 -11.24 10.37
C TYR A 423 8.95 -10.86 11.67
N VAL A 424 8.96 -11.76 12.65
CA VAL A 424 9.54 -11.52 13.98
C VAL A 424 10.99 -12.01 14.05
N LEU A 425 11.93 -11.09 14.17
CA LEU A 425 13.36 -11.41 14.18
C LEU A 425 13.71 -12.38 15.30
N GLY A 426 14.24 -13.54 14.92
CA GLY A 426 14.66 -14.63 15.82
C GLY A 426 13.56 -15.63 16.16
N GLU A 427 12.34 -15.46 15.64
CA GLU A 427 11.22 -16.41 15.82
C GLU A 427 10.96 -16.78 17.31
N PRO A 428 10.92 -15.82 18.25
CA PRO A 428 10.57 -16.11 19.63
C PRO A 428 9.11 -16.57 19.75
N LEU A 429 8.74 -17.15 20.89
CA LEU A 429 7.35 -17.47 21.24
C LEU A 429 6.57 -18.26 20.16
N THR A 430 7.27 -19.13 19.41
CA THR A 430 6.73 -19.96 18.33
C THR A 430 6.25 -19.22 17.08
N PHE A 431 6.57 -17.93 16.93
CA PHE A 431 6.39 -17.25 15.65
C PHE A 431 7.25 -17.93 14.58
N VAL A 432 6.70 -18.09 13.38
CA VAL A 432 7.40 -18.65 12.23
C VAL A 432 7.38 -17.61 11.13
N TYR A 433 8.52 -17.36 10.49
CA TYR A 433 8.57 -16.37 9.43
C TYR A 433 7.55 -16.68 8.33
N PRO A 434 6.73 -15.68 7.93
CA PRO A 434 5.79 -15.85 6.86
C PRO A 434 6.55 -16.05 5.55
N THR A 435 6.11 -17.00 4.75
CA THR A 435 6.64 -17.20 3.41
C THR A 435 5.73 -16.51 2.40
N GLY A 436 6.32 -15.97 1.33
CA GLY A 436 5.53 -15.44 0.23
C GLY A 436 4.61 -16.49 -0.40
N GLU A 437 5.00 -17.77 -0.40
CA GLU A 437 4.19 -18.88 -0.91
C GLU A 437 2.90 -19.04 -0.11
N ARG A 438 3.00 -19.07 1.23
CA ARG A 438 1.82 -19.17 2.10
C ARG A 438 0.88 -17.99 1.93
N ILE A 439 1.41 -16.77 1.84
CA ILE A 439 0.58 -15.58 1.60
C ILE A 439 -0.11 -15.67 0.24
N TYR A 440 0.64 -16.05 -0.80
CA TYR A 440 0.15 -16.10 -2.18
C TYR A 440 -0.96 -17.14 -2.36
N GLU A 441 -0.78 -18.33 -1.79
CA GLU A 441 -1.66 -19.49 -2.00
C GLU A 441 -2.80 -19.60 -0.99
N GLN A 442 -2.62 -19.13 0.25
CA GLN A 442 -3.53 -19.46 1.36
C GLN A 442 -4.20 -18.23 1.99
N TRP A 443 -3.54 -17.08 1.97
CA TRP A 443 -4.06 -15.89 2.65
C TRP A 443 -4.99 -15.07 1.75
N THR A 444 -6.00 -14.44 2.34
CA THR A 444 -6.80 -13.40 1.70
C THR A 444 -7.05 -12.29 2.72
N PRO A 445 -7.40 -11.06 2.31
CA PRO A 445 -7.66 -9.97 3.26
C PRO A 445 -8.69 -10.32 4.34
N ARG A 446 -9.63 -11.24 4.07
CA ARG A 446 -10.64 -11.70 5.04
C ARG A 446 -10.10 -12.62 6.14
N VAL A 447 -8.89 -13.14 6.01
CA VAL A 447 -8.24 -13.96 7.04
C VAL A 447 -7.56 -13.03 8.05
N LEU A 448 -8.33 -12.58 9.04
CA LEU A 448 -7.88 -11.65 10.09
C LEU A 448 -7.15 -12.36 11.23
N ARG A 449 -7.50 -13.63 11.53
CA ARG A 449 -6.87 -14.46 12.57
C ARG A 449 -6.70 -15.90 12.10
N GLY A 450 -5.56 -16.50 12.43
CA GLY A 450 -5.23 -17.86 11.98
C GLY A 450 -5.34 -17.99 10.46
N THR A 451 -6.03 -19.04 10.00
CA THR A 451 -6.16 -19.37 8.57
C THR A 451 -7.58 -19.31 8.02
N THR A 452 -8.58 -18.95 8.83
CA THR A 452 -9.99 -18.98 8.43
C THR A 452 -10.51 -17.58 8.10
N PRO A 453 -11.14 -17.37 6.93
CA PRO A 453 -11.68 -16.07 6.57
C PRO A 453 -12.97 -15.75 7.34
N VAL A 454 -13.14 -14.49 7.71
CA VAL A 454 -14.43 -13.98 8.23
C VAL A 454 -15.51 -13.98 7.12
N PRO A 455 -16.81 -13.92 7.48
CA PRO A 455 -17.90 -13.86 6.51
C PRO A 455 -17.75 -12.72 5.49
N ALA A 456 -18.04 -13.00 4.22
CA ALA A 456 -17.85 -12.06 3.11
C ALA A 456 -18.61 -10.73 3.25
N ARG A 457 -19.68 -10.69 4.05
CA ARG A 457 -20.43 -9.46 4.36
C ARG A 457 -19.57 -8.34 4.97
N TYR A 458 -18.47 -8.71 5.63
CA TYR A 458 -17.57 -7.75 6.28
C TYR A 458 -16.43 -7.28 5.39
N ASP A 459 -16.32 -7.74 4.13
CA ASP A 459 -15.17 -7.46 3.29
C ASP A 459 -14.88 -5.96 3.11
N ARG A 460 -15.92 -5.13 3.05
CA ARG A 460 -15.79 -3.67 2.92
C ARG A 460 -15.21 -2.97 4.14
N GLN A 461 -15.41 -3.53 5.33
CA GLN A 461 -14.85 -3.00 6.58
C GLN A 461 -13.38 -3.41 6.76
N ILE A 462 -12.90 -4.37 5.99
CA ILE A 462 -11.49 -4.75 6.00
C ILE A 462 -10.78 -3.90 4.94
N LEU A 463 -10.15 -2.83 5.42
CA LEU A 463 -9.55 -1.80 4.57
C LEU A 463 -8.29 -2.29 3.84
N GLY A 464 -7.69 -3.39 4.31
CA GLY A 464 -6.56 -4.03 3.65
C GLY A 464 -5.66 -4.73 4.65
N GLY A 465 -4.34 -4.72 4.42
CA GLY A 465 -3.39 -5.43 5.27
C GLY A 465 -2.01 -4.78 5.32
N SER A 466 -1.28 -5.09 6.38
CA SER A 466 0.04 -4.55 6.67
C SER A 466 1.00 -5.66 7.10
N PHE A 467 2.15 -5.74 6.44
CA PHE A 467 3.21 -6.69 6.78
C PHE A 467 4.10 -6.12 7.88
N ALA A 468 4.11 -6.74 9.06
CA ALA A 468 4.84 -6.24 10.23
C ALA A 468 6.22 -6.91 10.36
N VAL A 469 7.26 -6.10 10.54
CA VAL A 469 8.62 -6.54 10.82
C VAL A 469 8.97 -6.17 12.25
N TRP A 470 9.09 -7.17 13.12
CA TRP A 470 9.26 -7.00 14.56
C TRP A 470 10.67 -7.34 15.03
N GLY A 471 11.25 -6.47 15.86
CA GLY A 471 12.63 -6.49 16.29
C GLY A 471 12.90 -7.22 17.60
N ASP A 472 12.05 -8.14 18.05
CA ASP A 472 12.10 -8.80 19.38
C ASP A 472 13.49 -9.30 19.77
N LEU A 473 14.16 -10.00 18.86
CA LEU A 473 15.57 -10.36 18.98
C LEU A 473 16.37 -9.61 17.91
N PRO A 474 16.71 -8.32 18.11
CA PRO A 474 17.08 -7.40 17.04
C PRO A 474 18.44 -7.73 16.40
N ARG A 475 19.24 -8.57 17.08
CA ARG A 475 20.56 -9.04 16.63
C ARG A 475 20.50 -10.36 15.84
N SER A 476 19.32 -10.97 15.71
CA SER A 476 19.15 -12.23 14.97
C SER A 476 19.38 -12.09 13.47
N GLN A 477 19.19 -10.88 12.93
CA GLN A 477 19.41 -10.57 11.51
C GLN A 477 20.00 -9.17 11.31
N THR A 478 20.85 -9.01 10.29
CA THR A 478 21.21 -7.68 9.75
C THR A 478 20.04 -7.07 8.97
N GLN A 479 20.08 -5.77 8.73
CA GLN A 479 19.03 -5.11 7.93
C GLN A 479 18.95 -5.64 6.49
N GLU A 480 20.08 -6.11 5.92
CA GLU A 480 20.12 -6.74 4.60
C GLU A 480 19.48 -8.13 4.60
N GLN A 481 19.67 -8.90 5.69
CA GLN A 481 18.98 -10.18 5.87
C GLN A 481 17.47 -9.98 6.00
N VAL A 482 17.04 -8.97 6.76
CA VAL A 482 15.63 -8.58 6.84
C VAL A 482 15.09 -8.22 5.46
N ALA A 483 15.77 -7.35 4.72
CA ALA A 483 15.39 -6.98 3.35
C ALA A 483 15.24 -8.20 2.42
N ALA A 484 16.17 -9.15 2.50
CA ALA A 484 16.11 -10.39 1.73
C ALA A 484 14.93 -11.29 2.15
N GLY A 485 14.67 -11.41 3.45
CA GLY A 485 13.60 -12.25 4.00
C GLY A 485 12.20 -11.76 3.66
N ILE A 486 11.98 -10.44 3.68
CA ILE A 486 10.64 -9.84 3.43
C ILE A 486 10.33 -9.65 1.94
N ARG A 487 11.34 -9.78 1.05
CA ARG A 487 11.21 -9.51 -0.40
C ARG A 487 10.03 -10.23 -1.06
N MET A 488 9.93 -11.54 -0.87
CA MET A 488 8.87 -12.35 -1.48
C MET A 488 7.53 -12.24 -0.75
N PRO A 489 7.48 -12.20 0.60
CA PRO A 489 6.27 -11.85 1.33
C PRO A 489 5.62 -10.53 0.87
N LEU A 490 6.39 -9.46 0.70
CA LEU A 490 5.86 -8.17 0.25
C LEU A 490 5.25 -8.24 -1.16
N ARG A 491 5.87 -8.99 -2.08
CA ARG A 491 5.34 -9.19 -3.45
C ARG A 491 4.03 -9.97 -3.43
N ALA A 492 3.97 -11.03 -2.62
CA ALA A 492 2.77 -11.83 -2.47
C ALA A 492 1.62 -11.01 -1.87
N LEU A 493 1.89 -10.26 -0.79
CA LEU A 493 0.88 -9.42 -0.15
C LEU A 493 0.38 -8.32 -1.11
N ALA A 494 1.26 -7.67 -1.86
CA ALA A 494 0.87 -6.69 -2.89
C ALA A 494 -0.10 -7.30 -3.90
N GLN A 495 0.19 -8.51 -4.39
CA GLN A 495 -0.70 -9.22 -5.31
C GLN A 495 -2.09 -9.44 -4.72
N LYS A 496 -2.18 -9.88 -3.46
CA LYS A 496 -3.44 -10.24 -2.80
C LYS A 496 -4.29 -9.04 -2.36
N LEU A 497 -3.66 -7.88 -2.15
CA LEU A 497 -4.36 -6.63 -1.83
C LEU A 497 -4.73 -5.82 -3.06
N TRP A 498 -4.02 -5.98 -4.16
CA TRP A 498 -4.34 -5.33 -5.43
C TRP A 498 -5.41 -6.10 -6.21
N ASP A 499 -5.31 -7.44 -6.23
CA ASP A 499 -6.34 -8.31 -6.77
C ASP A 499 -6.70 -9.41 -5.76
N ALA A 500 -7.93 -9.33 -5.24
CA ALA A 500 -8.48 -10.30 -4.31
C ALA A 500 -8.83 -11.65 -4.97
N GLY A 501 -8.75 -11.75 -6.31
CA GLY A 501 -8.94 -12.98 -7.05
C GLY A 501 -7.88 -14.05 -6.79
N GLU A 502 -8.09 -15.23 -7.37
CA GLU A 502 -7.08 -16.27 -7.40
C GLU A 502 -5.97 -15.86 -8.39
N PRO A 503 -4.69 -15.81 -7.96
CA PRO A 503 -3.61 -15.44 -8.84
C PRO A 503 -3.47 -16.41 -10.03
N GLN A 504 -3.28 -15.88 -11.24
CA GLN A 504 -3.20 -16.71 -12.45
C GLN A 504 -1.91 -17.53 -12.58
N LEU A 505 -0.81 -17.05 -11.99
CA LEU A 505 0.48 -17.73 -12.05
C LEU A 505 0.59 -18.73 -10.91
N SER A 506 1.21 -19.89 -11.15
CA SER A 506 1.70 -20.73 -10.06
C SER A 506 2.75 -19.97 -9.23
N TRP A 507 2.96 -20.38 -7.97
CA TRP A 507 4.00 -19.78 -7.12
C TRP A 507 5.39 -19.79 -7.78
N ALA A 508 5.74 -20.90 -8.46
CA ALA A 508 7.02 -21.02 -9.16
C ALA A 508 7.17 -19.97 -10.29
N GLU A 509 6.10 -19.76 -11.07
CA GLU A 509 6.07 -18.74 -12.12
C GLU A 509 6.09 -17.31 -11.55
N PHE A 510 5.34 -17.07 -10.47
CA PHE A 510 5.32 -15.80 -9.75
C PHE A 510 6.70 -15.45 -9.21
N ARG A 511 7.42 -16.40 -8.61
CA ARG A 511 8.80 -16.21 -8.15
C ARG A 511 9.76 -15.93 -9.30
N THR A 512 9.63 -16.64 -10.42
CA THR A 512 10.42 -16.38 -11.63
C THR A 512 10.12 -14.99 -12.21
N LEU A 513 8.87 -14.54 -12.16
CA LEU A 513 8.50 -13.19 -12.56
C LEU A 513 9.13 -12.15 -11.61
N ALA A 514 9.01 -12.34 -10.30
CA ALA A 514 9.62 -11.47 -9.29
C ALA A 514 11.14 -11.34 -9.47
N GLY A 515 11.84 -12.41 -9.84
CA GLY A 515 13.28 -12.36 -10.15
C GLY A 515 13.61 -11.55 -11.40
N ARG A 516 12.74 -11.57 -12.42
CA ARG A 516 12.91 -10.79 -13.66
C ARG A 516 12.63 -9.30 -13.46
N LEU A 517 11.61 -8.97 -12.67
CA LEU A 517 11.18 -7.60 -12.42
C LEU A 517 12.11 -6.82 -11.47
N GLY A 518 13.01 -7.51 -10.77
CA GLY A 518 13.95 -6.88 -9.84
C GLY A 518 13.61 -7.11 -8.41
#